data_AF-A0A2C9CUD5-F1
#
_entry.id   AF-A0A2C9CUD5-F1
#
_cell.length_a   1.000
_cell.length_b   1.000
_cell.length_c   1.000
_cell.angle_alpha   90.00
_cell.angle_beta   90.00
_cell.angle_gamma   90.00
#
_symmetry.space_group_name_H-M   'P 1'
#
loop_
_entity.id
_entity.type
_entity.pdbx_description
1 polymer ?
#
loop_
_entity_poly.entity_id
_entity_poly.type
_entity_poly.pdbx_seq_one_letter_code
_entity_poly.pdbx_strand_id
1 'polypeptide(L)'
;MATNISKLKNSKGAPPPAEDTSDVIATNTRDDDKAPTRPLQVRVAESVFAEFSEQAGREFGFTHGAKKQLFLKMWKAYKAQNM
;
A
#
# COMPACT_ATOMS: atom_id res chain seq x y z
N MET A 1 32.62 19.26 -58.85
CA MET A 1 32.16 18.09 -58.07
C MET A 1 31.53 18.63 -56.79
N ALA A 2 30.20 18.63 -56.67
CA ALA A 2 29.51 19.20 -55.50
C ALA A 2 29.22 18.11 -54.46
N THR A 3 29.67 18.31 -53.22
CA THR A 3 29.53 17.34 -52.13
C THR A 3 28.09 17.35 -51.60
N ASN A 4 27.42 16.19 -51.64
CA ASN A 4 26.03 16.02 -51.21
C ASN A 4 25.89 16.09 -49.67
N ILE A 5 25.47 17.25 -49.16
CA ILE A 5 25.23 17.55 -47.73
C ILE A 5 24.10 16.71 -47.10
N SER A 6 23.25 16.11 -47.92
CA SER A 6 22.09 15.29 -47.52
C SER A 6 22.47 14.05 -46.69
N LYS A 7 23.72 13.57 -46.79
CA LYS A 7 24.20 12.38 -46.07
C LYS A 7 24.72 12.66 -44.66
N LEU A 8 24.79 13.93 -44.24
CA LEU A 8 25.32 14.31 -42.93
C LEU A 8 24.28 14.26 -41.79
N LYS A 9 22.99 14.11 -42.12
CA LYS A 9 21.89 14.24 -41.15
C LYS A 9 21.61 12.96 -40.34
N ASN A 10 22.14 11.81 -40.76
CA ASN A 10 22.01 10.55 -40.04
C ASN A 10 23.41 9.99 -39.77
N SER A 11 24.06 10.56 -38.75
CA SER A 11 25.35 10.09 -38.26
C SER A 11 25.21 8.67 -37.70
N LYS A 12 26.04 7.73 -38.19
CA LYS A 12 26.37 6.50 -37.48
C LYS A 12 26.73 6.87 -36.04
N GLY A 13 26.00 6.32 -35.06
CA GLY A 13 26.16 6.67 -33.65
C GLY A 13 25.07 7.59 -33.07
N ALA A 14 24.01 7.90 -33.83
CA ALA A 14 22.83 8.53 -33.25
C ALA A 14 22.24 7.59 -32.17
N PRO A 15 22.15 8.04 -30.90
CA PRO A 15 21.58 7.22 -29.83
C PRO A 15 20.12 6.88 -30.18
N PRO A 16 19.61 5.71 -29.75
CA PRO A 16 18.21 5.37 -29.93
C PRO A 16 17.33 6.48 -29.33
N PRO A 17 16.17 6.79 -29.96
CA PRO A 17 15.24 7.75 -29.40
C PRO A 17 14.86 7.33 -27.98
N ALA A 18 14.88 8.28 -27.05
CA ALA A 18 14.46 8.03 -25.68
C ALA A 18 12.97 7.66 -25.71
N GLU A 19 12.62 6.47 -25.24
CA GLU A 19 11.24 6.07 -25.02
C GLU A 19 10.62 7.01 -23.98
N ASP A 20 9.41 7.52 -24.27
CA ASP A 20 8.58 8.28 -23.33
C ASP A 20 8.14 7.37 -22.17
N THR A 21 9.09 7.09 -21.27
CA THR A 21 8.80 6.36 -20.03
C THR A 21 8.12 7.33 -19.06
N SER A 22 6.98 6.90 -18.52
CA SER A 22 6.21 7.66 -17.54
C SER A 22 7.09 8.03 -16.35
N ASP A 23 7.05 9.29 -15.91
CA ASP A 23 7.83 9.77 -14.77
C ASP A 23 7.43 9.05 -13.48
N VAL A 24 8.28 8.09 -13.09
CA VAL A 24 8.09 7.20 -11.93
C VAL A 24 8.10 8.00 -10.62
N ILE A 25 8.68 9.22 -10.61
CA ILE A 25 8.76 10.08 -9.43
C ILE A 25 7.43 10.83 -9.22
N ALA A 26 6.79 11.29 -10.29
CA ALA A 26 5.48 11.93 -10.24
C ALA A 26 4.36 10.93 -9.84
N THR A 27 4.55 9.66 -10.16
CA THR A 27 3.63 8.58 -9.84
C THR A 27 3.92 7.99 -8.45
N ASN A 28 4.07 8.85 -7.44
CA ASN A 28 4.32 8.41 -6.06
C ASN A 28 3.11 7.62 -5.53
N THR A 29 3.14 6.30 -5.65
CA THR A 29 2.11 5.36 -5.19
C THR A 29 2.21 5.04 -3.69
N ARG A 30 3.02 5.78 -2.91
CA ARG A 30 2.93 5.63 -1.45
C ARG A 30 1.60 6.22 -1.01
N ASP A 31 0.80 5.41 -0.31
CA ASP A 31 -0.38 5.83 0.44
C ASP A 31 0.00 6.86 1.54
N ASP A 32 0.43 8.05 1.15
CA ASP A 32 0.68 9.19 2.06
C ASP A 32 -0.64 9.70 2.67
N ASP A 33 -1.80 9.24 2.17
CA ASP A 33 -3.15 9.49 2.69
C ASP A 33 -3.56 8.60 3.88
N LYS A 34 -2.67 7.76 4.43
CA LYS A 34 -2.99 7.01 5.65
C LYS A 34 -3.05 7.95 6.85
N ALA A 35 -4.27 8.29 7.25
CA ALA A 35 -4.56 9.06 8.45
C ALA A 35 -3.75 8.57 9.67
N PRO A 36 -3.23 9.49 10.49
CA PRO A 36 -2.36 9.13 11.61
C PRO A 36 -3.07 8.18 12.58
N THR A 37 -2.51 6.99 12.76
CA THR A 37 -3.03 6.00 13.72
C THR A 37 -2.35 6.14 15.07
N ARG A 38 -3.11 6.01 16.15
CA ARG A 38 -2.60 5.96 17.53
C ARG A 38 -2.91 4.61 18.16
N PRO A 39 -2.00 4.07 19.00
CA PRO A 39 -2.24 2.79 19.68
C PRO A 39 -3.34 2.94 20.74
N LEU A 40 -4.37 2.11 20.64
CA LEU A 40 -5.39 1.97 21.68
C LEU A 40 -4.88 0.93 22.70
N GLN A 41 -4.33 1.40 23.82
CA GLN A 41 -3.84 0.52 24.89
C GLN A 41 -4.99 0.24 25.87
N VAL A 42 -5.41 -1.02 25.94
CA VAL A 42 -6.48 -1.47 26.85
C VAL A 42 -5.96 -2.64 27.68
N ARG A 43 -6.27 -2.62 28.97
CA ARG A 43 -6.05 -3.75 29.87
C ARG A 43 -7.36 -4.50 30.04
N VAL A 44 -7.32 -5.81 29.82
CA VAL A 44 -8.46 -6.73 29.99
C VAL A 44 -8.02 -7.90 30.86
N ALA A 45 -9.00 -8.61 31.43
CA ALA A 45 -8.72 -9.86 32.11
C ALA A 45 -8.09 -10.89 31.16
N GLU A 46 -7.25 -11.76 31.70
CA GLU A 46 -6.53 -12.77 30.92
C GLU A 46 -7.48 -13.73 30.19
N SER A 47 -8.59 -14.11 30.84
CA SER A 47 -9.64 -14.95 30.24
C SER A 47 -10.21 -14.31 28.96
N VAL A 48 -10.60 -13.04 29.06
CA VAL A 48 -11.15 -12.27 27.93
C VAL A 48 -10.12 -12.13 26.81
N PHE A 49 -8.85 -11.95 27.15
CA PHE A 49 -7.78 -11.87 26.16
C PHE A 49 -7.55 -13.20 25.44
N ALA A 50 -7.61 -14.33 26.15
CA ALA A 50 -7.44 -15.66 25.58
C ALA A 50 -8.57 -15.97 24.59
N GLU A 51 -9.82 -15.77 25.01
CA GLU A 51 -11.02 -15.96 24.16
C GLU A 51 -10.95 -15.07 22.90
N PHE A 52 -10.64 -13.79 23.08
CA PHE A 52 -10.52 -12.84 21.97
C PHE A 52 -9.40 -13.24 21.00
N SER A 53 -8.27 -13.72 21.52
CA SER A 53 -7.13 -14.14 20.71
C SER A 53 -7.44 -15.41 19.93
N GLU A 54 -8.14 -16.36 20.54
CA GLU A 54 -8.58 -17.59 19.89
C GLU A 54 -9.59 -17.30 18.78
N GLN A 55 -10.58 -16.45 19.05
CA GLN A 55 -11.57 -16.07 18.05
C GLN A 55 -10.93 -15.32 16.87
N ALA A 56 -9.98 -14.42 17.14
CA ALA A 56 -9.23 -13.75 16.10
C ALA A 56 -8.41 -14.73 15.26
N GLY A 57 -7.77 -15.70 15.90
CA GLY A 57 -6.98 -16.74 15.23
C GLY A 57 -7.83 -17.68 14.37
N ARG A 58 -9.04 -18.04 14.83
CA ARG A 58 -9.98 -18.87 14.07
C ARG A 58 -10.54 -18.14 12.84
N GLU A 59 -10.80 -16.85 12.96
CA GLU A 59 -11.51 -16.09 11.90
C GLU A 59 -10.57 -15.46 10.86
N PHE A 60 -9.44 -14.91 11.30
CA PHE A 60 -8.49 -14.18 10.44
C PHE A 60 -7.14 -14.91 10.30
N GLY A 61 -7.04 -16.11 10.85
CA GLY A 61 -5.80 -16.88 10.95
C GLY A 61 -4.89 -16.39 12.09
N PHE A 62 -3.99 -17.26 12.55
CA PHE A 62 -2.99 -16.95 13.58
C PHE A 62 -1.85 -16.07 13.01
N THR A 63 -2.20 -14.94 12.41
CA THR A 63 -1.28 -14.02 11.73
C THR A 63 -1.15 -12.69 12.47
N HIS A 64 -0.06 -11.98 12.20
CA HIS A 64 0.16 -10.63 12.73
C HIS A 64 -0.96 -9.70 12.23
N GLY A 65 -1.80 -9.23 13.14
CA GLY A 65 -2.89 -8.29 12.85
C GLY A 65 -4.30 -8.87 12.95
N ALA A 66 -4.47 -10.19 13.15
CA ALA A 66 -5.78 -10.82 13.32
C ALA A 66 -6.62 -10.17 14.45
N LYS A 67 -5.98 -9.90 15.60
CA LYS A 67 -6.61 -9.20 16.74
C LYS A 67 -7.11 -7.80 16.37
N LYS A 68 -6.34 -7.06 15.57
CA LYS A 68 -6.72 -5.72 15.09
C LYS A 68 -7.92 -5.81 14.14
N GLN A 69 -7.92 -6.80 13.25
CA GLN A 69 -9.03 -7.00 12.31
C GLN A 69 -10.32 -7.38 13.03
N LEU A 70 -10.24 -8.30 13.99
CA LEU A 70 -11.39 -8.67 14.82
C LEU A 70 -11.93 -7.47 15.60
N PHE A 71 -11.05 -6.67 16.23
CA PHE A 71 -11.46 -5.46 16.95
C PHE A 71 -12.19 -4.47 16.03
N LEU A 72 -11.64 -4.19 14.84
CA LEU A 72 -12.26 -3.28 13.88
C LEU A 72 -13.61 -3.82 13.37
N LYS A 73 -13.75 -5.13 13.20
CA LYS A 73 -15.02 -5.76 12.84
C LYS A 73 -16.06 -5.57 13.95
N MET A 74 -15.71 -5.91 15.19
CA MET A 74 -16.59 -5.72 16.35
C MET A 74 -17.00 -4.26 16.52
N TRP A 75 -16.06 -3.33 16.36
CA TRP A 75 -16.32 -1.89 16.47
C TRP A 75 -17.30 -1.39 15.39
N LYS A 76 -17.15 -1.85 14.15
CA LYS A 76 -18.10 -1.53 13.07
C LYS A 76 -19.50 -2.07 13.36
N ALA A 77 -19.60 -3.32 13.83
CA ALA A 77 -20.87 -3.94 14.19
C ALA A 77 -21.54 -3.20 15.36
N TYR A 78 -20.77 -2.84 16.40
CA TYR A 78 -21.26 -2.06 17.54
C TYR A 78 -21.78 -0.68 17.12
N LYS A 79 -21.05 0.03 16.26
CA LYS A 79 -21.51 1.32 15.71
C LYS A 79 -22.79 1.18 14.89
N ALA A 80 -22.93 0.11 14.12
CA ALA A 80 -24.13 -0.14 13.32
C ALA A 80 -25.35 -0.50 14.16
N GLN A 81 -25.17 -1.06 15.35
CA GLN A 81 -26.26 -1.36 16.29
C GLN A 81 -26.70 -0.14 17.12
N ASN A 82 -25.79 0.80 17.36
CA ASN A 82 -26.02 1.97 18.20
C ASN A 82 -26.25 3.27 17.40
N MET A 83 -26.38 3.18 16.07
CA MET A 83 -26.90 4.22 15.19
C MET A 83 -28.31 3.85 14.75
#